data_AF-A0A7V2CJC6-F1
#
_entry.id   AF-A0A7V2CJC6-F1
#
_cell.length_a   1.000
_cell.length_b   1.000
_cell.length_c   1.000
_cell.angle_alpha   90.00
_cell.angle_beta   90.00
_cell.angle_gamma   90.00
#
_symmetry.space_group_name_H-M   'P 1'
#
loop_
_entity.id
_entity.type
_entity.pdbx_description
1 polymer ?
#
loop_
_entity_poly.entity_id
_entity_poly.type
_entity_poly.pdbx_seq_one_letter_code
_entity_poly.pdbx_strand_id
1 'polypeptide(L)'
;MPRHNIDLPHKLEYLSILDADGHADAALEPQLSPEQLVTAYRAMLKSRLFDERMIRLQRQGRIGTYGPGIGQEAAMMGPAFWLTPQDWLVPSFRETAAMFHRGWPIERIVLWWAG
;
A
#
# COMPACT_ATOMS: atom_id res chain seq x y z
N MET A 1 -8.59 22.41 -24.62
CA MET A 1 -9.82 21.78 -24.09
C MET A 1 -10.47 22.76 -23.12
N PRO A 2 -11.73 23.17 -23.33
CA PRO A 2 -12.41 24.03 -22.37
C PRO A 2 -12.54 23.30 -21.03
N ARG A 3 -12.24 24.00 -19.93
CA ARG A 3 -12.42 23.50 -18.57
C ARG A 3 -13.74 24.05 -18.06
N HIS A 4 -14.63 23.17 -17.64
CA HIS A 4 -15.87 23.53 -16.96
C HIS A 4 -15.72 23.16 -15.48
N ASN A 5 -16.00 24.10 -14.58
CA ASN A 5 -16.06 23.79 -13.16
C ASN A 5 -17.37 23.03 -12.90
N ILE A 6 -17.25 21.83 -12.33
CA ILE A 6 -18.39 21.03 -11.87
C ILE A 6 -18.51 21.30 -10.38
N ASP A 7 -19.61 21.91 -9.97
CA ASP A 7 -19.94 22.07 -8.55
C ASP A 7 -20.56 20.76 -8.06
N LEU A 8 -19.87 20.07 -7.15
CA LEU A 8 -20.35 18.80 -6.62
C LEU A 8 -21.34 19.09 -5.48
N PRO A 9 -22.57 18.54 -5.52
CA PRO A 9 -23.64 18.89 -4.58
C PRO A 9 -23.37 18.41 -3.14
N HIS A 10 -22.34 17.58 -2.94
CA HIS A 10 -22.03 16.98 -1.65
C HIS A 10 -20.60 17.33 -1.24
N LYS A 11 -20.45 17.75 0.02
CA LYS A 11 -19.14 17.90 0.66
C LYS A 11 -18.65 16.52 1.09
N LEU A 12 -17.39 16.23 0.79
CA LEU A 12 -16.71 15.01 1.25
C LEU A 12 -15.88 15.36 2.48
N GLU A 13 -16.22 14.77 3.62
CA GLU A 13 -15.37 14.80 4.80
C GLU A 13 -14.27 13.76 4.66
N TYR A 14 -13.06 14.08 5.10
CA TYR A 14 -11.94 13.15 5.14
C TYR A 14 -11.30 13.19 6.53
N LEU A 15 -10.75 12.06 6.95
CA LEU A 15 -10.06 11.91 8.22
C LEU A 15 -8.55 11.88 7.98
N SER A 16 -7.81 12.72 8.70
CA SER A 16 -6.34 12.67 8.77
C SER A 16 -5.93 12.66 10.24
N ILE A 17 -5.25 11.61 10.66
CA ILE A 17 -4.78 11.46 12.06
C ILE A 17 -3.37 12.04 12.21
N LEU A 18 -2.55 11.97 11.17
CA LEU A 18 -1.17 12.48 11.14
C LEU A 18 -1.08 13.59 10.10
N ASP A 19 -0.51 14.74 10.46
CA ASP A 19 -0.27 15.83 9.52
C ASP A 19 1.03 15.62 8.70
N ALA A 20 1.33 16.56 7.80
CA ALA A 20 2.51 16.48 6.92
C ALA A 20 3.85 16.66 7.65
N ASP A 21 3.84 17.25 8.84
CA ASP A 21 5.01 17.48 9.68
C ASP A 21 5.22 16.34 10.68
N GLY A 22 4.29 15.39 10.74
CA GLY A 22 4.36 14.20 11.60
C GLY A 22 3.73 14.41 12.99
N HIS A 23 2.87 15.41 13.17
CA HIS A 23 2.09 15.57 14.39
C HIS A 23 0.79 14.77 14.30
N ALA A 24 0.55 13.93 15.31
CA ALA A 24 -0.66 13.15 15.41
C ALA A 24 -1.73 13.87 16.25
N ASP A 25 -3.00 13.73 15.85
CA ASP A 25 -4.13 14.03 16.72
C ASP A 25 -4.20 12.95 17.82
N ALA A 26 -3.78 13.31 19.03
CA ALA A 26 -3.74 12.42 20.18
C ALA A 26 -5.12 11.84 20.55
N ALA A 27 -6.22 12.50 20.20
CA ALA A 27 -7.56 11.99 20.47
C ALA A 27 -7.97 10.87 19.50
N LEU A 28 -7.32 10.80 18.33
CA LEU A 28 -7.60 9.85 17.26
C LEU A 28 -6.48 8.83 17.02
N GLU A 29 -5.35 8.97 17.74
CA GLU A 29 -4.20 8.10 17.56
C GLU A 29 -4.55 6.63 17.84
N PRO A 30 -4.38 5.73 16.85
CA PRO A 30 -4.53 4.31 17.10
C PRO A 30 -3.36 3.89 17.98
N GLN A 31 -3.65 3.35 19.18
CA GLN A 31 -2.69 2.98 20.22
C GLN A 31 -1.77 1.81 19.80
N LEU A 32 -0.98 2.02 18.75
CA LEU A 32 -0.04 1.09 18.18
C LEU A 32 1.26 1.14 18.96
N SER A 33 1.83 -0.02 19.27
CA SER A 33 3.16 -0.07 19.87
C SER A 33 4.23 0.39 18.87
N PRO A 34 5.40 0.87 19.34
CA PRO A 34 6.53 1.19 18.46
C PRO A 34 6.93 0.03 17.55
N GLU A 35 6.85 -1.21 18.05
CA GLU A 35 7.17 -2.43 17.29
C GLU A 35 6.15 -2.70 16.17
N GLN A 36 4.88 -2.42 16.43
CA GLN A 36 3.80 -2.50 15.45
C GLN A 36 4.01 -1.49 14.32
N LEU A 37 4.34 -0.24 14.66
CA LEU A 37 4.66 0.82 13.70
C LEU A 37 5.87 0.44 12.84
N VAL A 38 6.96 -0.06 13.45
CA VAL A 38 8.14 -0.53 12.72
C VAL A 38 7.81 -1.70 11.81
N THR A 39 6.94 -2.62 12.24
CA THR A 39 6.51 -3.76 11.42
C THR A 39 5.73 -3.30 10.19
N ALA A 40 4.76 -2.40 10.36
CA ALA A 40 4.01 -1.82 9.25
C ALA A 40 4.93 -1.05 8.29
N TYR A 41 5.83 -0.22 8.83
CA TYR A 41 6.80 0.54 8.04
C TYR A 41 7.72 -0.36 7.20
N ARG A 42 8.24 -1.46 7.78
CA ARG A 42 9.08 -2.43 7.05
C ARG A 42 8.32 -3.06 5.89
N ALA A 43 7.04 -3.41 6.06
CA ALA A 43 6.22 -3.97 4.99
C ALA A 43 6.01 -2.95 3.85
N MET A 44 5.69 -1.69 4.20
CA MET A 44 5.54 -0.61 3.21
C MET A 44 6.86 -0.35 2.45
N LEU A 45 7.98 -0.24 3.15
CA LEU A 45 9.29 -0.03 2.55
C LEU A 45 9.69 -1.19 1.63
N LYS A 46 9.43 -2.43 2.06
CA LYS A 46 9.68 -3.63 1.24
C LYS A 46 8.85 -3.61 -0.04
N SER A 47 7.58 -3.19 0.03
CA SER A 47 6.72 -3.01 -1.15
C SER A 47 7.29 -1.99 -2.12
N ARG A 48 7.71 -0.82 -1.62
CA ARG A 48 8.31 0.24 -2.46
C ARG A 48 9.56 -0.24 -3.19
N LEU A 49 10.48 -0.88 -2.46
CA LEU A 49 11.72 -1.40 -3.04
C LEU A 49 11.44 -2.51 -4.07
N PHE A 50 10.44 -3.35 -3.81
CA PHE A 50 9.99 -4.37 -4.74
C PHE A 50 9.43 -3.75 -6.02
N ASP A 51 8.54 -2.77 -5.91
CA ASP A 51 7.98 -2.04 -7.05
C ASP A 51 9.06 -1.43 -7.93
N GLU A 52 10.03 -0.72 -7.34
CA GLU A 52 11.16 -0.14 -8.08
C GLU A 52 11.98 -1.21 -8.80
N ARG A 53 12.15 -2.38 -8.20
CA ARG A 53 12.86 -3.50 -8.84
C ARG A 53 12.06 -4.08 -9.99
N MET A 54 10.76 -4.32 -9.81
CA MET A 54 9.89 -4.89 -10.84
C MET A 54 9.73 -3.94 -12.03
N ILE A 55 9.60 -2.63 -11.81
CA ILE A 55 9.62 -1.63 -12.88
C ILE A 55 10.91 -1.73 -13.70
N ARG A 56 12.08 -1.86 -13.06
CA ARG A 56 13.36 -2.03 -13.78
C ARG A 56 13.39 -3.32 -14.60
N LEU A 57 12.87 -4.43 -14.07
CA LEU A 57 12.79 -5.69 -14.80
C LEU A 57 11.82 -5.61 -15.99
N GLN A 58 10.67 -4.97 -15.81
CA GLN A 58 9.68 -4.76 -16.86
C GLN A 58 10.26 -3.92 -18.00
N ARG A 59 10.98 -2.83 -17.68
CA ARG A 59 11.67 -1.99 -18.68
C ARG A 59 12.78 -2.71 -19.43
N GLN A 60 13.32 -3.79 -18.86
CA GLN A 60 14.31 -4.66 -19.50
C GLN A 60 13.66 -5.80 -20.30
N GLY A 61 12.32 -5.91 -20.32
CA GLY A 61 11.61 -7.02 -20.96
C GLY A 61 11.79 -8.37 -20.26
N ARG A 62 12.20 -8.37 -18.98
CA ARG A 62 12.48 -9.60 -18.21
C ARG A 62 11.25 -10.19 -17.51
N ILE A 63 10.19 -9.41 -17.42
CA ILE A 63 8.87 -9.80 -16.92
C ILE A 63 7.80 -9.15 -17.82
N GLY A 64 6.54 -9.59 -17.68
CA GLY A 64 5.41 -9.00 -18.39
C GLY A 64 5.01 -7.61 -17.89
N THR A 65 3.75 -7.26 -18.09
CA THR A 65 3.16 -6.02 -17.55
C THR A 65 3.25 -6.00 -16.03
N TYR A 66 3.62 -4.87 -15.42
CA TYR A 66 3.70 -4.71 -13.96
C TYR A 66 2.94 -3.46 -13.51
N GLY A 67 2.08 -3.59 -12.48
CA GLY A 67 1.28 -2.50 -11.92
C GLY A 67 1.78 -2.04 -10.54
N PRO A 68 2.67 -1.03 -10.44
CA PRO A 68 3.35 -0.69 -9.19
C PRO A 68 2.45 -0.01 -8.14
N GLY A 69 2.61 -0.35 -6.87
CA GLY A 69 1.86 0.20 -5.73
C GLY A 69 2.37 1.53 -5.15
N ILE A 70 3.37 2.17 -5.78
CA ILE A 70 4.10 3.32 -5.20
C ILE A 70 3.15 4.47 -4.84
N GLY A 71 3.23 4.92 -3.58
CA GLY A 71 2.38 5.96 -3.01
C GLY A 71 1.07 5.45 -2.41
N GLN A 72 0.78 4.14 -2.51
CA GLN A 72 -0.41 3.50 -1.94
C GLN A 72 -0.05 2.46 -0.87
N GLU A 73 1.21 2.40 -0.43
CA GLU A 73 1.68 1.33 0.47
C GLU A 73 0.92 1.32 1.80
N ALA A 74 0.62 2.50 2.34
CA ALA A 74 -0.16 2.65 3.58
C ALA A 74 -1.63 2.23 3.38
N ALA A 75 -2.22 2.52 2.22
CA ALA A 75 -3.60 2.13 1.91
C ALA A 75 -3.76 0.60 1.80
N MET A 76 -2.70 -0.11 1.40
CA MET A 76 -2.66 -1.57 1.40
C MET A 76 -2.42 -2.13 2.80
N MET A 77 -1.47 -1.52 3.53
CA MET A 77 -1.05 -2.02 4.84
C MET A 77 -2.12 -1.77 5.91
N GLY A 78 -2.77 -0.60 5.92
CA GLY A 78 -3.80 -0.22 6.89
C GLY A 78 -4.83 -1.32 7.18
N PRO A 79 -5.59 -1.80 6.17
CA PRO A 79 -6.54 -2.88 6.37
C PRO A 79 -5.84 -4.21 6.71
N ALA A 80 -4.76 -4.55 6.01
CA ALA A 80 -4.09 -5.84 6.19
C ALA A 80 -3.42 -6.02 7.56
N PHE A 81 -3.03 -4.93 8.23
CA PHE A 81 -2.37 -4.93 9.52
C PHE A 81 -3.24 -5.49 10.65
N TRP A 82 -4.56 -5.27 10.54
CA TRP A 82 -5.53 -5.65 11.56
C TRP A 82 -6.24 -6.98 11.25
N LEU A 83 -5.99 -7.56 10.07
CA LEU A 83 -6.55 -8.87 9.72
C LEU A 83 -5.89 -9.97 10.57
N THR A 84 -6.73 -10.83 11.13
CA THR A 84 -6.28 -12.07 11.77
C THR A 84 -5.82 -13.08 10.70
N PRO A 85 -5.07 -14.13 11.08
CA PRO A 85 -4.67 -15.17 10.14
C PRO A 85 -5.86 -15.81 9.39
N GLN A 86 -7.03 -15.89 10.02
CA GLN A 86 -8.24 -16.50 9.49
C GLN A 86 -9.03 -15.57 8.56
N ASP A 87 -8.79 -14.27 8.62
CA ASP A 87 -9.48 -13.31 7.77
C ASP A 87 -9.02 -13.42 6.32
N TRP A 88 -9.99 -13.29 5.41
CA TRP A 88 -9.75 -13.33 3.99
C TRP A 88 -9.24 -11.98 3.51
N LEU A 89 -8.09 -11.98 2.84
CA LEU A 89 -7.60 -10.86 2.04
C LEU A 89 -7.73 -11.26 0.58
N VAL A 90 -8.52 -10.52 -0.19
CA VAL A 90 -8.68 -10.71 -1.63
C VAL A 90 -7.97 -9.56 -2.35
N PRO A 91 -6.68 -9.72 -2.70
CA PRO A 91 -5.92 -8.65 -3.35
C PRO A 91 -6.37 -8.43 -4.80
N SER A 92 -6.15 -7.23 -5.30
CA SER A 92 -6.12 -6.91 -6.71
C SER A 92 -4.66 -6.98 -7.19
N PHE A 93 -4.24 -6.04 -8.04
CA PHE A 93 -2.90 -6.01 -8.64
C PHE A 93 -1.92 -5.05 -7.95
N ARG A 94 -2.31 -4.33 -6.88
CA ARG A 94 -1.42 -3.37 -6.21
C ARG A 94 -1.07 -3.74 -4.77
N GLU A 95 -1.68 -4.76 -4.17
CA GLU A 95 -1.66 -5.01 -2.72
C GLU A 95 -0.38 -5.71 -2.21
N THR A 96 0.78 -5.40 -2.80
CA THR A 96 2.05 -6.08 -2.51
C THR A 96 2.51 -5.90 -1.06
N ALA A 97 2.33 -4.72 -0.45
CA ALA A 97 2.63 -4.49 0.96
C ALA A 97 1.81 -5.42 1.88
N ALA A 98 0.51 -5.55 1.59
CA ALA A 98 -0.40 -6.44 2.32
C ALA A 98 0.01 -7.91 2.14
N MET A 99 0.33 -8.32 0.92
CA MET A 99 0.80 -9.69 0.63
C MET A 99 2.07 -10.02 1.41
N PHE A 100 3.06 -9.12 1.46
CA PHE A 100 4.27 -9.30 2.26
C PHE A 100 3.98 -9.42 3.76
N HIS A 101 3.08 -8.59 4.28
CA HIS A 101 2.67 -8.69 5.68
C HIS A 101 1.98 -10.03 5.97
N ARG A 102 1.16 -10.52 5.03
CA ARG A 102 0.51 -11.83 5.08
C ARG A 102 1.44 -13.02 4.80
N GLY A 103 2.75 -12.79 4.75
CA GLY A 103 3.75 -13.85 4.64
C GLY A 103 3.94 -14.42 3.23
N TRP A 104 3.46 -13.74 2.18
CA TRP A 104 3.71 -14.20 0.82
C TRP A 104 5.21 -14.16 0.47
N PRO A 105 5.76 -15.28 -0.05
CA PRO A 105 7.14 -15.29 -0.54
C PRO A 105 7.31 -14.36 -1.74
N ILE A 106 8.45 -13.65 -1.80
CA ILE A 106 8.74 -12.69 -2.88
C ILE A 106 8.69 -13.37 -4.24
N GLU A 107 9.28 -14.56 -4.35
CA GLU A 107 9.36 -15.34 -5.57
C GLU A 107 7.97 -15.65 -6.15
N ARG A 108 6.95 -15.87 -5.32
CA ARG A 108 5.58 -16.08 -5.79
C ARG A 108 5.00 -14.84 -6.44
N ILE A 109 5.29 -13.66 -5.90
CA ILE A 109 4.84 -12.39 -6.47
C ILE A 109 5.58 -12.13 -7.79
N VAL A 110 6.88 -12.42 -7.87
CA VAL A 110 7.65 -12.30 -9.12
C VAL A 110 7.08 -13.23 -10.20
N LEU A 111 6.80 -14.49 -9.86
CA LEU A 111 6.26 -15.48 -10.81
C LEU A 111 4.89 -15.06 -11.33
N TRP A 112 4.00 -14.53 -10.49
CA TRP A 112 2.70 -14.01 -10.94
C TRP A 112 2.88 -12.97 -12.08
N TRP A 113 3.86 -12.08 -11.99
CA TRP A 113 4.12 -11.06 -13.02
C TRP A 113 5.01 -11.52 -14.18
N ALA A 114 5.70 -12.65 -14.03
CA ALA A 114 6.59 -13.18 -15.06
C ALA A 114 5.86 -14.09 -16.08
N GLY A 115 4.66 -14.58 -15.75
CA GLY A 115 3.95 -15.61 -16.51
C GLY A 115 4.43 -17.01 -16.16
#